data_AF-A0A7X7L458-F1
#
_entry.id   AF-A0A7X7L458-F1
#
_cell.length_a   1.000
_cell.length_b   1.000
_cell.length_c   1.000
_cell.angle_alpha   90.00
_cell.angle_beta   90.00
_cell.angle_gamma   90.00
#
_symmetry.space_group_name_H-M   'P 1'
#
loop_
_entity.id
_entity.type
_entity.pdbx_description
1 polymer ?
#
loop_
_entity_poly.entity_id
_entity_poly.type
_entity_poly.pdbx_seq_one_letter_code
_entity_poly.pdbx_strand_id
1 'polypeptide(L)'
;FVMTFYMEWQSPDFKGFEGELFQFPFLIIALTLLVGRPNLLGWRFFEVLTLLIFTHLGLGAVRMLPFFGIVVALPLAQCLVNLGHARILETSQMWRRVRKAFSNLEIRERRSTKGYVLLAVLSLVLLWEAGFSGRVPLFRGVYGPQPTSYPFEALTVLKGEAAAADAPLVVINHMDWGSFISFFGGGKVKAVIDDRTTMLGEEFYYEYFDRMRPASDWRGYIEKLGGTHVLIRSSSQLAREIKSQEGFKILHEDELSTLFKVPRERE
;
A
#
# COMPACT_ATOMS: atom_id res chain seq x y z
N PHE A 1 0.61 0.92 20.07
CA PHE A 1 1.99 0.49 19.83
C PHE A 1 2.14 -0.22 18.48
N VAL A 2 1.42 -1.32 18.25
CA VAL A 2 1.34 -2.01 16.94
C VAL A 2 1.15 -1.05 15.76
N MET A 3 0.23 -0.08 15.89
CA MET A 3 -0.04 0.96 14.88
C MET A 3 1.17 1.85 14.54
N THR A 4 2.17 1.96 15.41
CA THR A 4 3.35 2.81 15.19
C THR A 4 4.33 2.20 14.18
N PHE A 5 4.29 0.88 13.96
CA PHE A 5 5.22 0.19 13.07
C PHE A 5 4.76 0.09 11.62
N TYR A 6 3.47 0.32 11.33
CA TYR A 6 2.98 0.22 9.96
C TYR A 6 2.68 1.59 9.39
N MET A 7 3.21 1.84 8.20
CA MET A 7 2.97 3.07 7.44
C MET A 7 1.48 3.35 7.23
N GLU A 8 0.65 2.31 7.10
CA GLU A 8 -0.80 2.47 6.88
C GLU A 8 -1.57 3.12 8.04
N TRP A 9 -1.03 3.09 9.26
CA TRP A 9 -1.60 3.74 10.45
C TRP A 9 -0.97 5.10 10.74
N GLN A 10 0.04 5.50 9.96
CA GLN A 10 0.65 6.82 10.05
C GLN A 10 -0.11 7.83 9.22
N SER A 11 0.11 9.11 9.51
CA SER A 11 -0.37 10.21 8.67
C SER A 11 0.18 10.11 7.24
N PRO A 12 -0.59 10.52 6.22
CA PRO A 12 -0.13 10.52 4.84
C PRO A 12 1.14 11.32 4.63
N ASP A 13 2.05 10.81 3.80
CA ASP A 13 3.18 11.63 3.32
C ASP A 13 2.67 12.65 2.30
N PHE A 14 2.64 13.92 2.72
CA PHE A 14 2.20 15.04 1.88
C PHE A 14 3.09 15.33 0.67
N LYS A 15 4.29 14.74 0.61
CA LYS A 15 5.18 14.83 -0.56
C LYS A 15 5.02 13.62 -1.49
N GLY A 16 4.35 12.57 -1.04
CA GLY A 16 4.07 11.38 -1.82
C GLY A 16 2.70 11.44 -2.51
N PHE A 17 2.38 10.37 -3.23
CA PHE A 17 1.11 10.20 -3.93
C PHE A 17 -0.11 10.26 -2.98
N GLU A 18 0.04 9.73 -1.77
CA GLU A 18 -0.99 9.77 -0.71
C GLU A 18 -1.36 11.20 -0.34
N GLY A 19 -0.34 12.07 -0.24
CA GLY A 19 -0.49 13.50 -0.04
C GLY A 19 -1.25 14.20 -1.14
N GLU A 20 -0.91 13.90 -2.40
CA GLU A 20 -1.57 14.48 -3.58
C GLU A 20 -3.06 14.15 -3.60
N LEU A 21 -3.44 12.90 -3.28
CA LEU A 21 -4.83 12.47 -3.16
C LEU A 21 -5.61 13.25 -2.09
N PHE A 22 -4.92 13.72 -1.06
CA PHE A 22 -5.52 14.54 -0.01
C PHE A 22 -5.60 16.01 -0.42
N GLN A 23 -4.50 16.56 -0.97
CA GLN A 23 -4.37 17.98 -1.30
C GLN A 23 -5.25 18.40 -2.48
N PHE A 24 -5.36 17.56 -3.52
CA PHE A 24 -6.06 17.93 -4.75
C PHE A 24 -7.56 18.23 -4.52
N PRO A 25 -8.33 17.39 -3.81
CA PRO A 25 -9.72 17.71 -3.47
C PRO A 25 -9.86 19.04 -2.71
N PHE A 26 -9.00 19.31 -1.72
CA PHE A 26 -9.04 20.55 -0.96
C PHE A 26 -8.68 21.77 -1.81
N LEU A 27 -7.72 21.63 -2.72
CA LEU A 27 -7.39 22.70 -3.67
C LEU A 27 -8.59 23.06 -4.53
N ILE A 28 -9.28 22.06 -5.09
CA ILE A 28 -10.48 22.28 -5.89
C ILE A 28 -11.60 22.92 -5.06
N ILE A 29 -11.85 22.42 -3.85
CA ILE A 29 -12.84 23.00 -2.94
C ILE A 29 -12.51 24.47 -2.63
N ALA A 30 -11.26 24.77 -2.26
CA ALA A 30 -10.81 26.13 -1.98
C ALA A 30 -10.96 27.04 -3.21
N LEU A 31 -10.57 26.57 -4.40
CA LEU A 31 -10.76 27.31 -5.65
C LEU A 31 -12.24 27.59 -5.93
N THR A 32 -13.14 26.64 -5.66
CA THR A 32 -14.59 26.86 -5.81
C THR A 32 -15.10 27.92 -4.84
N LEU A 33 -14.64 27.91 -3.59
CA LEU A 33 -15.05 28.90 -2.59
C LEU A 33 -14.55 30.31 -2.96
N LEU A 34 -13.36 30.42 -3.56
CA LEU A 34 -12.75 31.70 -3.94
C LEU A 34 -13.30 32.29 -5.25
N VAL A 35 -13.44 31.46 -6.28
CA VAL A 35 -13.66 31.92 -7.67
C VAL A 35 -15.00 31.42 -8.24
N GLY A 36 -15.58 30.39 -7.62
CA GLY A 36 -16.88 29.85 -7.99
C GLY A 36 -18.04 30.66 -7.40
N ARG A 37 -19.15 29.96 -7.21
CA ARG A 37 -20.40 30.47 -6.65
C ARG A 37 -20.77 29.59 -5.45
N PRO A 38 -20.17 29.80 -4.27
CA PRO A 38 -20.33 28.91 -3.11
C PRO A 38 -21.81 28.69 -2.72
N ASN A 39 -22.67 29.69 -2.93
CA ASN A 39 -24.11 29.59 -2.68
C ASN A 39 -24.83 28.50 -3.49
N LEU A 40 -24.22 28.00 -4.58
CA LEU A 40 -24.77 26.95 -5.43
C LEU A 40 -24.24 25.55 -5.09
N LEU A 41 -23.36 25.40 -4.09
CA LEU A 41 -22.84 24.10 -3.69
C LEU A 41 -23.92 23.22 -3.05
N GLY A 42 -24.90 23.82 -2.37
CA GLY A 42 -26.01 23.08 -1.77
C GLY A 42 -25.60 22.08 -0.68
N TRP A 43 -24.37 22.20 -0.15
CA TRP A 43 -23.85 21.35 0.92
C TRP A 43 -24.71 21.53 2.16
N ARG A 44 -25.23 20.43 2.71
CA ARG A 44 -25.95 20.43 3.97
C ARG A 44 -24.96 20.13 5.09
N PHE A 45 -25.45 20.27 6.31
CA PHE A 45 -24.65 20.01 7.51
C PHE A 45 -24.04 18.60 7.49
N PHE A 46 -24.76 17.60 7.00
CA PHE A 46 -24.29 16.22 6.94
C PHE A 46 -23.08 16.04 6.01
N GLU A 47 -23.10 16.63 4.81
CA GLU A 47 -21.99 16.54 3.86
C GLU A 47 -20.73 17.24 4.39
N VAL A 48 -20.89 18.40 5.04
CA VAL A 48 -19.78 19.10 5.69
C VAL A 48 -19.22 18.30 6.87
N LEU A 49 -20.10 17.76 7.72
CA LEU A 49 -19.68 17.00 8.90
C LEU A 49 -18.96 15.71 8.50
N THR A 50 -19.50 14.96 7.55
CA THR A 50 -18.86 13.74 7.04
C THR A 50 -17.52 14.05 6.37
N LEU A 51 -17.44 15.11 5.55
CA LEU A 51 -16.18 15.55 4.99
C LEU A 51 -15.15 15.83 6.09
N LEU A 52 -15.51 16.61 7.12
CA LEU A 52 -14.60 16.94 8.21
C LEU A 52 -14.15 15.70 9.01
N ILE A 53 -15.06 14.79 9.33
CA ILE A 53 -14.74 13.56 10.07
C ILE A 53 -13.75 12.71 9.27
N PHE A 54 -14.07 12.40 8.01
CA PHE A 54 -13.21 11.52 7.20
C PHE A 54 -11.91 12.20 6.78
N THR A 55 -11.89 13.52 6.70
CA THR A 55 -10.65 14.31 6.58
C THR A 55 -9.79 14.12 7.82
N HIS A 56 -10.34 14.30 9.03
CA HIS A 56 -9.61 14.11 10.27
C HIS A 56 -9.07 12.68 10.39
N LEU A 57 -9.89 11.68 10.06
CA LEU A 57 -9.46 10.28 10.05
C LEU A 57 -8.38 10.01 8.99
N GLY A 58 -8.52 10.57 7.79
CA GLY A 58 -7.54 10.47 6.69
C GLY A 58 -6.19 11.12 7.02
N LEU A 59 -6.20 12.24 7.76
CA LEU A 59 -4.99 12.86 8.30
C LEU A 59 -4.33 12.01 9.39
N GLY A 60 -5.12 11.24 10.12
CA GLY A 60 -4.64 10.34 11.18
C GLY A 60 -4.00 9.05 10.65
N ALA A 61 -4.56 8.47 9.58
CA ALA A 61 -4.09 7.19 9.03
C ALA A 61 -4.31 7.07 7.52
N VAL A 62 -3.27 6.67 6.78
CA VAL A 62 -3.33 6.38 5.32
C VAL A 62 -4.45 5.40 4.97
N ARG A 63 -4.72 4.40 5.82
CA ARG A 63 -5.81 3.45 5.64
C ARG A 63 -7.19 4.10 5.52
N MET A 64 -7.36 5.33 6.02
CA MET A 64 -8.61 6.07 5.96
C MET A 64 -8.78 6.86 4.64
N LEU A 65 -7.74 6.98 3.81
CA LEU A 65 -7.78 7.69 2.52
C LEU A 65 -8.85 7.16 1.55
N PRO A 66 -9.08 5.85 1.38
CA PRO A 66 -10.15 5.37 0.51
C PRO A 66 -11.54 5.83 0.96
N PHE A 67 -11.78 5.86 2.27
CA PHE A 67 -13.06 6.31 2.83
C PHE A 67 -13.24 7.82 2.66
N PHE A 68 -12.18 8.59 2.92
CA PHE A 68 -12.14 10.00 2.58
C PHE A 68 -12.45 10.22 1.08
N GLY A 69 -11.83 9.45 0.19
CA GLY A 69 -12.05 9.50 -1.26
C GLY A 69 -13.52 9.30 -1.64
N ILE A 70 -14.19 8.31 -1.03
CA ILE A 70 -15.63 8.06 -1.24
C ILE A 70 -16.46 9.25 -0.78
N VAL A 71 -16.18 9.79 0.40
CA VAL A 71 -16.95 10.89 1.00
C VAL A 71 -16.74 12.20 0.26
N VAL A 72 -15.50 12.51 -0.14
CA VAL A 72 -15.16 13.76 -0.82
C VAL A 72 -15.62 13.77 -2.27
N ALA A 73 -15.81 12.62 -2.91
CA ALA A 73 -16.16 12.53 -4.33
C ALA A 73 -17.42 13.35 -4.70
N LEU A 74 -18.47 13.29 -3.89
CA LEU A 74 -19.73 14.00 -4.16
C LEU A 74 -19.59 15.53 -3.98
N PRO A 75 -19.11 16.05 -2.84
CA PRO A 75 -18.79 17.47 -2.70
C PRO A 75 -17.83 17.98 -3.78
N LEU A 76 -16.81 17.19 -4.12
CA LEU A 76 -15.84 17.53 -5.17
C LEU A 76 -16.48 17.62 -6.54
N ALA A 77 -17.38 16.71 -6.90
CA ALA A 77 -18.12 16.77 -8.16
C ALA A 77 -18.98 18.04 -8.26
N GLN A 78 -19.65 18.43 -7.18
CA GLN A 78 -20.40 19.68 -7.11
C GLN A 78 -19.48 20.90 -7.27
N CYS A 79 -18.31 20.88 -6.62
CA CYS A 79 -17.29 21.90 -6.78
C CYS A 79 -16.80 22.04 -8.22
N LEU A 80 -16.55 20.93 -8.91
CA LEU A 80 -16.10 20.92 -10.32
C LEU A 80 -17.17 21.49 -11.26
N VAL A 81 -18.44 21.10 -11.09
CA VAL A 81 -19.55 21.69 -11.86
C VAL A 81 -19.63 23.19 -11.61
N ASN A 82 -19.55 23.60 -10.34
CA ASN A 82 -19.63 25.00 -9.93
C ASN A 82 -18.49 25.85 -10.52
N LEU A 83 -17.25 25.34 -10.46
CA LEU A 83 -16.10 25.96 -11.12
C LEU A 83 -16.31 26.08 -12.63
N GLY A 84 -16.98 25.10 -13.25
CA GLY A 84 -17.40 25.18 -14.65
C GLY A 84 -18.26 26.41 -15.00
N HIS A 85 -18.90 27.02 -13.99
CA HIS A 85 -19.71 28.24 -14.08
C HIS A 85 -19.01 29.49 -13.53
N ALA A 86 -17.73 29.40 -13.17
CA ALA A 86 -16.95 30.55 -12.74
C ALA A 86 -16.76 31.53 -13.90
N ARG A 87 -16.94 32.83 -13.63
CA ARG A 87 -16.90 33.88 -14.67
C ARG A 87 -15.59 33.89 -15.45
N ILE A 88 -14.47 33.60 -14.78
CA ILE A 88 -13.13 33.55 -15.36
C ILE A 88 -13.00 32.42 -16.40
N LEU A 89 -13.71 31.30 -16.19
CA LEU A 89 -13.67 30.15 -17.09
C LEU A 89 -14.71 30.27 -18.22
N GLU A 90 -15.78 31.05 -18.04
CA GLU A 90 -16.78 31.29 -19.09
C GLU A 90 -16.27 32.12 -20.27
N THR A 91 -15.23 32.95 -20.07
CA THR A 91 -14.59 33.72 -21.15
C THR A 91 -13.72 32.86 -22.07
N SER A 92 -13.27 31.68 -21.62
CA SER A 92 -12.44 30.78 -22.43
C SER A 92 -13.25 29.99 -23.46
N GLN A 93 -12.91 30.12 -24.74
CA GLN A 93 -13.56 29.37 -25.82
C GLN A 93 -13.35 27.85 -25.70
N MET A 94 -12.16 27.42 -25.26
CA MET A 94 -11.85 26.01 -25.05
C MET A 94 -12.75 25.42 -23.95
N TRP A 95 -12.91 26.14 -22.84
CA TRP A 95 -13.73 25.68 -21.72
C TRP A 95 -15.21 25.59 -22.06
N ARG A 96 -15.75 26.53 -22.84
CA ARG A 96 -17.14 26.43 -23.35
C ARG A 96 -17.36 25.19 -24.21
N ARG A 97 -16.36 24.76 -25.01
CA ARG A 97 -16.47 23.52 -25.81
C ARG A 97 -16.50 22.30 -24.91
N VAL A 98 -15.61 22.22 -23.92
CA VAL A 98 -15.56 21.14 -22.94
C VAL A 98 -16.88 21.04 -22.17
N ARG A 99 -17.35 22.16 -21.62
CA ARG A 99 -18.64 22.23 -20.90
C ARG A 99 -19.81 21.78 -21.77
N LYS A 100 -19.88 22.24 -23.02
CA LYS A 100 -20.95 21.84 -23.95
C LYS A 100 -20.91 20.32 -24.24
N ALA A 101 -19.72 19.72 -24.34
CA ALA A 101 -19.58 18.28 -24.51
C ALA A 101 -20.12 17.52 -23.28
N PHE A 102 -19.73 17.91 -22.07
CA PHE A 102 -20.22 17.30 -20.83
C PHE A 102 -21.73 17.51 -20.60
N SER A 103 -22.26 18.71 -20.85
CA SER A 103 -23.70 18.95 -20.72
C SER A 103 -24.51 18.15 -21.74
N ASN A 104 -23.98 17.96 -22.95
CA ASN A 104 -24.62 17.11 -23.95
C ASN A 104 -24.62 15.63 -23.54
N LEU A 105 -23.57 15.16 -22.86
CA LEU A 105 -23.52 13.82 -22.28
C LEU A 105 -24.57 13.69 -21.16
N GLU A 106 -24.63 14.62 -20.21
CA GLU A 106 -25.60 14.58 -19.11
C GLU A 106 -27.05 14.61 -19.61
N ILE A 107 -27.37 15.48 -20.58
CA ILE A 107 -28.71 15.57 -21.17
C ILE A 107 -29.08 14.27 -21.90
N ARG A 108 -28.12 13.65 -22.59
CA ARG A 108 -28.32 12.35 -23.26
C ARG A 108 -28.51 11.22 -22.26
N GLU A 109 -27.77 11.24 -21.17
CA GLU A 109 -27.83 10.25 -20.10
C GLU A 109 -29.17 10.33 -19.34
N ARG A 110 -29.60 11.53 -18.93
CA ARG A 110 -30.90 11.74 -18.26
C ARG A 110 -32.10 11.35 -19.11
N ARG A 111 -32.01 11.50 -20.44
CA ARG A 111 -33.09 11.16 -21.38
C ARG A 111 -33.08 9.70 -21.81
N SER A 112 -32.03 8.94 -21.50
CA SER A 112 -31.85 7.58 -22.02
C SER A 112 -31.58 6.60 -20.89
N THR A 113 -32.46 5.62 -20.71
CA THR A 113 -32.17 4.42 -19.90
C THR A 113 -30.92 3.68 -20.38
N LYS A 114 -30.45 3.94 -21.62
CA LYS A 114 -29.19 3.40 -22.17
C LYS A 114 -27.93 4.14 -21.69
N GLY A 115 -28.05 5.29 -21.02
CA GLY A 115 -26.91 6.00 -20.43
C GLY A 115 -26.25 5.19 -19.33
N TYR A 116 -27.07 4.63 -18.43
CA TYR A 116 -26.63 3.66 -17.43
C TYR A 116 -26.08 2.39 -18.06
N VAL A 117 -26.58 1.97 -19.22
CA VAL A 117 -26.02 0.82 -19.97
C VAL A 117 -24.61 1.14 -20.45
N LEU A 118 -24.33 2.35 -20.95
CA LEU A 118 -22.98 2.74 -21.35
C LEU A 118 -22.02 2.76 -20.16
N LEU A 119 -22.43 3.35 -19.03
CA LEU A 119 -21.63 3.33 -17.81
C LEU A 119 -21.40 1.90 -17.31
N ALA A 120 -22.44 1.08 -17.28
CA ALA A 120 -22.33 -0.33 -16.88
C ALA A 120 -21.41 -1.10 -17.83
N VAL A 121 -21.50 -0.87 -19.15
CA VAL A 121 -20.60 -1.49 -20.14
C VAL A 121 -19.18 -1.00 -19.94
N LEU A 122 -18.94 0.29 -19.72
CA LEU A 122 -17.59 0.81 -19.44
C LEU A 122 -17.03 0.23 -18.14
N SER A 123 -17.81 0.16 -17.08
CA SER A 123 -17.41 -0.49 -15.83
C SER A 123 -17.12 -1.97 -16.04
N LEU A 124 -17.95 -2.69 -16.79
CA LEU A 124 -17.74 -4.11 -17.11
C LEU A 124 -16.50 -4.31 -17.98
N VAL A 125 -16.22 -3.44 -18.95
CA VAL A 125 -15.00 -3.50 -19.77
C VAL A 125 -13.76 -3.26 -18.91
N LEU A 126 -13.80 -2.28 -18.00
CA LEU A 126 -12.70 -2.02 -17.07
C LEU A 126 -12.46 -3.20 -16.12
N LEU A 127 -13.53 -3.81 -15.60
CA LEU A 127 -13.45 -4.99 -14.75
C LEU A 127 -12.99 -6.23 -15.54
N TRP A 128 -13.45 -6.39 -16.77
CA TRP A 128 -13.07 -7.49 -17.67
C TRP A 128 -11.60 -7.42 -18.04
N GLU A 129 -11.11 -6.26 -18.48
CA GLU A 129 -9.68 -6.06 -18.75
C GLU A 129 -8.86 -6.33 -17.48
N ALA A 130 -9.21 -5.70 -16.36
CA ALA A 130 -8.48 -5.90 -15.11
C ALA A 130 -8.47 -7.38 -14.66
N GLY A 131 -9.59 -8.08 -14.77
CA GLY A 131 -9.75 -9.46 -14.28
C GLY A 131 -9.18 -10.53 -15.22
N PHE A 132 -9.28 -10.33 -16.54
CA PHE A 132 -8.95 -11.36 -17.54
C PHE A 132 -7.58 -11.14 -18.19
N SER A 133 -7.25 -9.89 -18.55
CA SER A 133 -5.94 -9.56 -19.11
C SER A 133 -4.91 -9.31 -18.01
N GLY A 134 -5.35 -9.20 -16.75
CA GLY A 134 -4.50 -8.83 -15.63
C GLY A 134 -3.85 -7.48 -15.88
N ARG A 135 -4.52 -6.58 -16.60
CA ARG A 135 -4.04 -5.24 -16.95
C ARG A 135 -5.16 -4.24 -16.71
N VAL A 136 -4.87 -3.24 -15.90
CA VAL A 136 -5.73 -2.07 -15.72
C VAL A 136 -5.25 -1.03 -16.75
N PRO A 137 -6.16 -0.49 -17.58
CA PRO A 137 -5.81 0.56 -18.52
C PRO A 137 -5.07 1.70 -17.80
N LEU A 138 -4.00 2.20 -18.42
CA LEU A 138 -3.11 3.25 -17.89
C LEU A 138 -2.20 2.83 -16.72
N PHE A 139 -2.34 1.63 -16.16
CA PHE A 139 -1.38 1.06 -15.21
C PHE A 139 -0.35 0.19 -15.95
N ARG A 140 0.94 0.49 -15.76
CA ARG A 140 2.05 -0.26 -16.38
C ARG A 140 2.89 -1.05 -15.37
N GLY A 141 2.46 -1.11 -14.11
CA GLY A 141 3.17 -1.83 -13.06
C GLY A 141 2.87 -3.32 -13.04
N VAL A 142 3.62 -4.05 -12.22
CA VAL A 142 3.35 -5.45 -11.90
C VAL A 142 2.31 -5.52 -10.79
N TYR A 143 1.31 -6.39 -10.93
CA TYR A 143 0.35 -6.67 -9.85
C TYR A 143 1.01 -7.52 -8.77
N GLY A 144 0.71 -7.19 -7.52
CA GLY A 144 1.22 -7.93 -6.36
C GLY A 144 2.60 -7.47 -5.90
N PRO A 145 3.34 -8.33 -5.18
CA PRO A 145 4.62 -7.98 -4.58
C PRO A 145 5.64 -7.64 -5.67
N GLN A 146 6.26 -6.47 -5.56
CA GLN A 146 7.27 -6.03 -6.53
C GLN A 146 8.66 -6.56 -6.15
N PRO A 147 9.50 -6.95 -7.13
CA PRO A 147 10.88 -7.39 -6.88
C PRO A 147 11.77 -6.35 -6.17
N THR A 148 11.42 -5.06 -6.29
CA THR A 148 12.12 -3.96 -5.61
C THR A 148 11.86 -3.91 -4.11
N SER A 149 10.77 -4.52 -3.63
CA SER A 149 10.35 -4.48 -2.22
C SER A 149 10.38 -5.84 -1.54
N TYR A 150 10.31 -6.93 -2.32
CA TYR A 150 10.23 -8.30 -1.83
C TYR A 150 11.36 -9.18 -2.38
N PRO A 151 11.97 -10.03 -1.54
CA PRO A 151 13.19 -10.76 -1.90
C PRO A 151 12.87 -12.06 -2.66
N PHE A 152 12.43 -11.96 -3.92
CA PHE A 152 12.08 -13.12 -4.75
C PHE A 152 13.27 -14.06 -5.01
N GLU A 153 14.47 -13.51 -5.19
CA GLU A 153 15.68 -14.31 -5.45
C GLU A 153 16.06 -15.12 -4.21
N ALA A 154 16.13 -14.49 -3.03
CA ALA A 154 16.36 -15.20 -1.77
C ALA A 154 15.29 -16.27 -1.50
N LEU A 155 14.01 -15.98 -1.81
CA LEU A 155 12.95 -16.98 -1.67
C LEU A 155 13.14 -18.18 -2.62
N THR A 156 13.66 -17.95 -3.83
CA THR A 156 13.96 -19.02 -4.78
C THR A 156 15.06 -19.93 -4.23
N VAL A 157 16.10 -19.36 -3.64
CA VAL A 157 17.16 -20.11 -2.94
C VAL A 157 16.59 -20.91 -1.76
N LEU A 158 15.77 -20.28 -0.92
CA LEU A 158 15.10 -20.94 0.21
C LEU A 158 14.22 -22.11 -0.23
N LYS A 159 13.49 -21.99 -1.34
CA LYS A 159 12.69 -23.08 -1.89
C LYS A 159 13.55 -24.25 -2.37
N GLY A 160 14.72 -23.96 -2.94
CA GLY A 160 15.70 -24.98 -3.32
C GLY A 160 16.19 -25.77 -2.10
N GLU A 161 16.63 -25.07 -1.05
CA GLU A 161 17.03 -25.70 0.22
C GLU A 161 15.87 -26.48 0.87
N ALA A 162 14.65 -25.93 0.86
CA ALA A 162 13.47 -26.55 1.44
C ALA A 162 12.98 -27.78 0.66
N ALA A 163 13.32 -27.91 -0.62
CA ALA A 163 13.03 -29.09 -1.41
C ALA A 163 13.94 -30.27 -1.01
N ALA A 164 15.16 -29.99 -0.58
CA ALA A 164 16.14 -30.99 -0.13
C ALA A 164 16.06 -31.31 1.37
N ALA A 165 15.31 -30.51 2.15
CA ALA A 165 15.18 -30.69 3.59
C ALA A 165 13.98 -31.58 3.97
N ASP A 166 14.15 -32.41 5.01
CA ASP A 166 13.08 -33.26 5.56
C ASP A 166 12.06 -32.46 6.38
N ALA A 167 12.48 -31.35 6.98
CA ALA A 167 11.65 -30.48 7.81
C ALA A 167 11.52 -29.07 7.19
N PRO A 168 10.42 -28.35 7.47
CA PRO A 168 10.27 -26.97 7.01
C PRO A 168 11.41 -26.08 7.51
N LEU A 169 11.86 -25.17 6.64
CA LEU A 169 12.83 -24.14 7.02
C LEU A 169 12.14 -23.08 7.88
N VAL A 170 12.78 -22.70 8.98
CA VAL A 170 12.34 -21.62 9.86
C VAL A 170 13.23 -20.41 9.57
N VAL A 171 12.63 -19.37 9.00
CA VAL A 171 13.34 -18.20 8.51
C VAL A 171 13.13 -17.04 9.46
N ILE A 172 14.21 -16.61 10.11
CA ILE A 172 14.26 -15.40 10.91
C ILE A 172 14.30 -14.22 9.93
N ASN A 173 13.16 -13.58 9.72
CA ASN A 173 12.95 -12.67 8.60
C ASN A 173 12.68 -11.21 9.02
N HIS A 174 12.97 -10.26 8.13
CA HIS A 174 12.42 -8.91 8.26
C HIS A 174 10.88 -8.95 8.26
N MET A 175 10.22 -8.21 9.16
CA MET A 175 8.76 -8.25 9.38
C MET A 175 7.95 -8.06 8.09
N ASP A 176 8.30 -7.06 7.27
CA ASP A 176 7.62 -6.76 6.00
C ASP A 176 7.59 -7.92 4.99
N TRP A 177 8.45 -8.93 5.15
CA TRP A 177 8.53 -10.08 4.25
C TRP A 177 7.83 -11.32 4.79
N GLY A 178 7.30 -11.28 6.02
CA GLY A 178 6.71 -12.44 6.68
C GLY A 178 5.55 -13.04 5.89
N SER A 179 4.54 -12.21 5.58
CA SER A 179 3.38 -12.61 4.78
C SER A 179 3.77 -13.08 3.38
N PHE A 180 4.77 -12.46 2.76
CA PHE A 180 5.32 -12.90 1.46
C PHE A 180 5.93 -14.30 1.54
N ILE A 181 6.78 -14.55 2.53
CA ILE A 181 7.40 -15.86 2.76
C ILE A 181 6.34 -16.90 3.10
N SER A 182 5.38 -16.60 3.98
CA SER A 182 4.30 -17.52 4.33
C SER A 182 3.44 -17.90 3.12
N PHE A 183 3.11 -16.94 2.26
CA PHE A 183 2.26 -17.19 1.09
C PHE A 183 3.02 -17.96 0.01
N PHE A 184 4.19 -17.47 -0.40
CA PHE A 184 4.92 -18.08 -1.51
C PHE A 184 5.80 -19.27 -1.09
N GLY A 185 6.10 -19.42 0.20
CA GLY A 185 6.92 -20.51 0.76
C GLY A 185 6.25 -21.88 0.78
N GLY A 186 4.95 -21.96 0.46
CA GLY A 186 4.24 -23.22 0.26
C GLY A 186 4.24 -24.13 1.50
N GLY A 187 4.30 -23.56 2.70
CA GLY A 187 4.35 -24.28 3.98
C GLY A 187 5.69 -24.96 4.32
N LYS A 188 6.61 -25.08 3.35
CA LYS A 188 7.97 -25.61 3.56
C LYS A 188 8.98 -24.54 3.98
N VAL A 189 8.70 -23.28 3.70
CA VAL A 189 9.47 -22.12 4.20
C VAL A 189 8.55 -21.31 5.10
N LYS A 190 8.91 -21.20 6.38
CA LYS A 190 8.10 -20.56 7.41
C LYS A 190 8.77 -19.28 7.90
N ALA A 191 8.08 -18.16 7.73
CA ALA A 191 8.43 -16.92 8.41
C ALA A 191 8.21 -17.06 9.91
N VAL A 192 9.10 -16.44 10.69
CA VAL A 192 8.97 -16.38 12.15
C VAL A 192 8.11 -15.19 12.57
N ILE A 193 8.18 -14.10 11.84
CA ILE A 193 7.46 -12.86 12.14
C ILE A 193 6.81 -12.31 10.87
N ASP A 194 5.63 -11.71 11.00
CA ASP A 194 4.93 -11.03 9.91
C ASP A 194 4.17 -9.78 10.41
N ASP A 195 3.44 -9.13 9.51
CA ASP A 195 2.63 -7.95 9.79
C ASP A 195 1.28 -8.27 10.48
N ARG A 196 0.97 -9.52 10.80
CA ARG A 196 -0.26 -9.95 11.48
C ARG A 196 -0.06 -9.96 12.99
N THR A 197 0.20 -8.78 13.54
CA THR A 197 0.55 -8.53 14.96
C THR A 197 -0.42 -9.09 15.99
N THR A 198 -1.69 -9.30 15.64
CA THR A 198 -2.67 -9.91 16.53
C THR A 198 -2.48 -11.42 16.71
N MET A 199 -1.67 -12.09 15.86
CA MET A 199 -1.49 -13.55 15.90
C MET A 199 -0.38 -14.01 16.85
N LEU A 200 0.75 -13.29 16.91
CA LEU A 200 1.92 -13.70 17.70
C LEU A 200 1.96 -13.05 19.09
N GLY A 201 1.13 -12.02 19.33
CA GLY A 201 1.08 -11.29 20.58
C GLY A 201 2.16 -10.22 20.69
N GLU A 202 1.84 -9.12 21.36
CA GLU A 202 2.68 -7.92 21.39
C GLU A 202 4.07 -8.16 22.03
N GLU A 203 4.12 -8.98 23.09
CA GLU A 203 5.36 -9.35 23.79
C GLU A 203 6.38 -10.03 22.85
N PHE A 204 5.91 -10.88 21.93
CA PHE A 204 6.77 -11.53 20.96
C PHE A 204 7.42 -10.51 20.01
N TYR A 205 6.68 -9.51 19.55
CA TYR A 205 7.22 -8.45 18.69
C TYR A 205 8.26 -7.61 19.43
N TYR A 206 8.00 -7.26 20.69
CA TYR A 206 8.98 -6.56 21.52
C TYR A 206 10.27 -7.35 21.66
N GLU A 207 10.17 -8.62 22.06
CA GLU A 207 11.34 -9.47 22.21
C GLU A 207 12.06 -9.65 20.88
N TYR A 208 11.33 -9.89 19.79
CA TYR A 208 11.92 -10.04 18.47
C TYR A 208 12.70 -8.81 18.03
N PHE A 209 12.09 -7.62 18.11
CA PHE A 209 12.75 -6.38 17.70
C PHE A 209 13.86 -5.93 18.64
N ASP A 210 13.83 -6.32 19.91
CA ASP A 210 14.89 -6.02 20.86
C ASP A 210 16.10 -6.94 20.65
N ARG A 211 15.85 -8.26 20.55
CA ARG A 211 16.88 -9.28 20.38
C ARG A 211 17.52 -9.25 19.00
N MET A 212 16.75 -8.96 17.94
CA MET A 212 17.25 -8.89 16.56
C MET A 212 17.83 -7.50 16.22
N ARG A 213 18.58 -6.90 17.15
CA ARG A 213 19.35 -5.66 16.95
C ARG A 213 20.85 -5.94 16.95
N PRO A 214 21.65 -5.06 16.32
CA PRO A 214 23.10 -5.11 16.46
C PRO A 214 23.54 -5.11 17.93
N ALA A 215 24.62 -5.82 18.24
CA ALA A 215 25.18 -5.97 19.59
C ALA A 215 24.26 -6.59 20.65
N SER A 216 23.09 -7.10 20.25
CA SER A 216 22.19 -7.87 21.13
C SER A 216 22.46 -9.37 21.04
N ASP A 217 21.84 -10.18 21.90
CA ASP A 217 21.92 -11.65 21.81
C ASP A 217 21.00 -12.21 20.71
N TRP A 218 21.23 -11.79 19.46
CA TRP A 218 20.47 -12.26 18.32
C TRP A 218 20.76 -13.74 18.03
N ARG A 219 21.98 -14.23 18.30
CA ARG A 219 22.37 -15.62 18.04
C ARG A 219 21.62 -16.60 18.94
N GLY A 220 21.64 -16.39 20.26
CA GLY A 220 20.87 -17.21 21.19
C GLY A 220 19.36 -17.12 20.92
N TYR A 221 18.89 -15.97 20.43
CA TYR A 221 17.49 -15.81 20.06
C TYR A 221 17.09 -16.57 18.78
N ILE A 222 17.95 -16.58 17.75
CA ILE A 222 17.77 -17.42 16.54
C ILE A 222 17.67 -18.89 16.94
N GLU A 223 18.55 -19.35 17.82
CA GLU A 223 18.57 -20.73 18.31
C GLU A 223 17.32 -21.06 19.14
N LYS A 224 16.92 -20.16 20.06
CA LYS A 224 15.66 -20.27 20.84
C LYS A 224 14.44 -20.46 19.94
N LEU A 225 14.40 -19.78 18.80
CA LEU A 225 13.31 -19.85 17.83
C LEU A 225 13.43 -21.03 16.84
N GLY A 226 14.52 -21.80 16.92
CA GLY A 226 14.80 -22.89 15.98
C GLY A 226 15.06 -22.40 14.55
N GLY A 227 15.58 -21.17 14.41
CA GLY A 227 15.86 -20.54 13.12
C GLY A 227 16.93 -21.31 12.36
N THR A 228 16.61 -21.72 11.12
CA THR A 228 17.58 -22.40 10.23
C THR A 228 18.21 -21.44 9.23
N HIS A 229 17.52 -20.32 8.96
CA HIS A 229 17.97 -19.29 8.03
C HIS A 229 17.66 -17.90 8.59
N VAL A 230 18.44 -16.91 8.17
CA VAL A 230 18.19 -15.50 8.47
C VAL A 230 18.04 -14.74 7.15
N LEU A 231 16.94 -14.01 6.98
CA LEU A 231 16.67 -13.20 5.79
C LEU A 231 16.34 -11.77 6.20
N ILE A 232 17.31 -10.87 6.08
CA ILE A 232 17.20 -9.48 6.54
C ILE A 232 17.65 -8.49 5.48
N ARG A 233 17.38 -7.20 5.67
CA ARG A 233 17.79 -6.15 4.73
C ARG A 233 19.31 -6.06 4.63
N SER A 234 19.85 -6.05 3.41
CA SER A 234 21.30 -5.97 3.17
C SER A 234 21.93 -4.71 3.76
N SER A 235 21.18 -3.60 3.77
CA SER A 235 21.62 -2.32 4.34
C SER A 235 21.65 -2.28 5.86
N SER A 236 21.05 -3.27 6.56
CA SER A 236 20.94 -3.27 8.02
C SER A 236 22.31 -3.45 8.70
N GLN A 237 22.47 -2.83 9.87
CA GLN A 237 23.66 -3.03 10.70
C GLN A 237 23.81 -4.48 11.15
N LEU A 238 22.68 -5.15 11.45
CA LEU A 238 22.68 -6.55 11.85
C LEU A 238 23.20 -7.46 10.73
N ALA A 239 22.87 -7.19 9.46
CA ALA A 239 23.42 -7.97 8.34
C ALA A 239 24.95 -7.86 8.27
N ARG A 240 25.52 -6.68 8.55
CA ARG A 240 26.97 -6.51 8.61
C ARG A 240 27.60 -7.27 9.78
N GLU A 241 26.94 -7.27 10.93
CA GLU A 241 27.39 -8.01 12.10
C GLU A 241 27.37 -9.53 11.85
N ILE A 242 26.26 -10.08 11.33
CA ILE A 242 26.17 -11.51 11.01
C ILE A 242 27.23 -11.93 9.98
N LYS A 243 27.53 -11.10 8.97
CA LYS A 243 28.60 -11.36 7.99
C LYS A 243 29.98 -11.48 8.63
N SER A 244 30.21 -10.79 9.74
CA SER A 244 31.48 -10.82 10.46
C SER A 244 31.62 -12.04 11.39
N GLN A 245 30.55 -12.80 11.58
CA GLN A 245 30.54 -13.96 12.47
C GLN A 245 30.91 -15.24 11.74
N GLU A 246 31.75 -16.06 12.36
CA GLU A 246 32.08 -17.38 11.85
C GLU A 246 30.88 -18.33 11.91
N GLY A 247 30.73 -19.18 10.90
CA GLY A 247 29.69 -20.20 10.78
C GLY A 247 28.43 -19.79 10.02
N PHE A 248 28.15 -18.49 9.85
CA PHE A 248 27.02 -18.03 9.04
C PHE A 248 27.40 -17.99 7.56
N LYS A 249 26.86 -18.92 6.78
CA LYS A 249 27.12 -18.98 5.32
C LYS A 249 26.15 -18.08 4.58
N ILE A 250 26.65 -17.14 3.79
CA ILE A 250 25.83 -16.34 2.87
C ILE A 250 25.38 -17.25 1.72
N LEU A 251 24.06 -17.39 1.54
CA LEU A 251 23.47 -18.16 0.43
C LEU A 251 23.04 -17.25 -0.72
N HIS A 252 22.63 -16.02 -0.41
CA HIS A 252 22.22 -15.01 -1.38
C HIS A 252 22.46 -13.61 -0.82
N GLU A 253 22.86 -12.68 -1.68
CA GLU A 253 22.99 -11.27 -1.34
C GLU A 253 22.69 -10.40 -2.56
N ASP A 254 21.77 -9.45 -2.40
CA ASP A 254 21.49 -8.40 -3.35
C ASP A 254 21.33 -7.05 -2.63
N GLU A 255 20.94 -5.99 -3.36
CA GLU A 255 20.74 -4.66 -2.78
C GLU A 255 19.62 -4.63 -1.71
N LEU A 256 18.63 -5.51 -1.81
CA LEU A 256 17.45 -5.53 -0.96
C LEU A 256 17.67 -6.40 0.29
N SER A 257 18.21 -7.61 0.12
CA SER A 257 18.20 -8.68 1.10
C SER A 257 19.48 -9.52 1.12
N THR A 258 19.87 -9.93 2.33
CA THR A 258 20.93 -10.92 2.54
C THR A 258 20.33 -12.13 3.22
N LEU A 259 20.59 -13.32 2.66
CA LEU A 259 20.17 -14.61 3.17
C LEU A 259 21.37 -15.37 3.74
N PHE A 260 21.27 -15.76 5.00
CA PHE A 260 22.25 -16.57 5.70
C PHE A 260 21.68 -17.95 6.05
N LYS A 261 22.52 -18.97 5.97
CA LYS A 261 22.31 -20.26 6.61
C LYS A 261 22.86 -20.21 8.02
N VAL A 262 22.02 -20.57 9.00
CA VAL A 262 22.43 -20.63 10.40
C VAL A 262 23.29 -21.90 10.58
N PRO A 263 24.45 -21.80 11.24
CA PRO A 263 25.25 -22.98 11.56
C PRO A 263 24.45 -23.92 12.46
N ARG A 264 24.46 -25.22 12.15
CA ARG A 264 23.96 -26.22 13.09
C ARG A 264 25.05 -26.41 14.14
N GLU A 265 24.75 -26.18 15.42
CA GLU A 265 25.60 -26.70 16.48
C GLU A 265 25.53 -28.22 16.41
N ARG A 266 26.66 -28.84 16.03
CA ARG A 266 26.93 -30.26 15.73
C ARG A 266 26.79 -30.66 14.25
N GLU A 267 27.92 -30.55 13.55
CA GLU A 267 28.71 -31.75 13.18
C GLU A 267 30.11 -31.63 13.78
#